data_AF-A0A1F3LV82-F1
#
_entry.id   AF-A0A1F3LV82-F1
#
_cell.length_a   1.000
_cell.length_b   1.000
_cell.length_c   1.000
_cell.angle_alpha   90.00
_cell.angle_beta   90.00
_cell.angle_gamma   90.00
#
_symmetry.space_group_name_H-M   'P 1'
#
loop_
_entity.id
_entity.type
_entity.pdbx_description
1 polymer ?
#
loop_
_entity_poly.entity_id
_entity_poly.type
_entity_poly.pdbx_seq_one_letter_code
_entity_poly.pdbx_strand_id
1 'polypeptide(L)'
;MGYKQSYTETVSKTVEISYDPSKKGGSKSVLVTIPVQINIELDTDQFESSVRICERNVDLLTAAVVATEVAEVESRERNSIKVADSIINGFFRYIRSEISQQVTELSQKAESQLMLLRELMKTALSKKGQMEQDFLRISGRYRKIFEDLDRELSNRIFAIDKPAFEFKMESDNHIVRTLNNDLISTISVFGAENSNLIASLSTSVTKKRTLDTIDKAKLFLMHQKRFALSIQDSMLNEYIEGTLYSPVCYVESSNIRRQTDKNLYISSFLEGLEEKLPGDELFQRLSSDDYNWEKMSKEEENYLRLYFDSELDKKYYSNYEHSVRVRETIRKMADLSSINVIQL
;
A
#
# COMPACT_ATOMS: atom_id res chain seq x y z
N MET A 1 -32.21 94.73 32.94
CA MET A 1 -32.40 95.31 34.30
C MET A 1 -31.32 96.36 34.51
N GLY A 2 -31.66 97.66 34.55
CA GLY A 2 -30.66 98.73 34.68
C GLY A 2 -30.10 98.88 36.09
N TYR A 3 -28.81 99.22 36.19
CA TYR A 3 -28.16 99.58 37.46
C TYR A 3 -28.35 101.08 37.69
N LYS A 4 -28.98 101.46 38.81
CA LYS A 4 -29.19 102.86 39.20
C LYS A 4 -28.43 103.17 40.49
N GLN A 5 -27.59 104.20 40.44
CA GLN A 5 -26.89 104.70 41.62
C GLN A 5 -27.03 106.21 41.70
N SER A 6 -27.51 106.69 42.85
CA SER A 6 -27.78 108.10 43.10
C SER A 6 -26.73 108.67 44.06
N TYR A 7 -26.14 109.80 43.70
CA TYR A 7 -25.18 110.54 44.51
C TYR A 7 -25.72 111.95 44.78
N THR A 8 -25.55 112.45 46.01
CA THR A 8 -25.98 113.80 46.40
C THR A 8 -24.78 114.60 46.87
N GLU A 9 -24.55 115.77 46.30
CA GLU A 9 -23.46 116.66 46.67
C GLU A 9 -23.97 118.10 46.77
N THR A 10 -23.37 118.93 47.61
CA THR A 10 -23.81 120.32 47.83
C THR A 10 -22.83 121.30 47.21
N VAL A 11 -23.35 122.24 46.40
CA VAL A 11 -22.55 123.28 45.73
C VAL A 11 -23.00 124.66 46.21
N SER A 12 -22.06 125.59 46.43
CA SER A 12 -22.36 126.91 47.04
C SER A 12 -22.35 128.03 45.99
N LYS A 13 -23.35 128.93 46.05
CA LYS A 13 -23.44 130.12 45.17
C LYS A 13 -23.78 131.36 46.00
N THR A 14 -23.11 132.48 45.73
CA THR A 14 -23.34 133.77 46.40
C THR A 14 -24.47 134.54 45.71
N VAL A 15 -25.43 135.07 46.48
CA VAL A 15 -26.54 135.90 45.97
C VAL A 15 -26.64 137.19 46.78
N GLU A 16 -26.91 138.31 46.12
CA GLU A 16 -27.13 139.62 46.76
C GLU A 16 -28.62 139.87 47.02
N ILE A 17 -28.94 140.41 48.20
CA ILE A 17 -30.30 140.75 48.61
C ILE A 17 -30.32 142.24 49.04
N SER A 18 -31.31 143.00 48.57
CA SER A 18 -31.48 144.44 48.82
C SER A 18 -32.68 144.69 49.74
N TYR A 19 -32.57 145.65 50.66
CA TYR A 19 -33.65 146.11 51.54
C TYR A 19 -34.17 147.50 51.13
N ASP A 20 -35.42 147.82 51.49
CA ASP A 20 -36.13 149.05 51.12
C ASP A 20 -35.75 150.31 51.96
N PRO A 21 -36.04 151.54 51.48
CA PRO A 21 -35.18 152.70 51.67
C PRO A 21 -35.49 153.55 52.91
N SER A 22 -34.55 153.67 53.84
CA SER A 22 -34.39 154.84 54.69
C SER A 22 -32.90 155.09 55.01
N LYS A 23 -32.53 156.36 55.15
CA LYS A 23 -31.21 156.93 54.85
C LYS A 23 -30.02 156.19 55.50
N LYS A 24 -29.10 155.71 54.64
CA LYS A 24 -27.90 154.84 54.82
C LYS A 24 -28.18 153.33 54.71
N GLY A 25 -28.44 152.85 53.48
CA GLY A 25 -28.52 151.42 53.13
C GLY A 25 -27.37 150.99 52.21
N GLY A 26 -26.66 149.93 52.59
CA GLY A 26 -25.66 149.23 51.78
C GLY A 26 -26.04 147.76 51.60
N SER A 27 -25.56 147.13 50.53
CA SER A 27 -25.80 145.72 50.19
C SER A 27 -24.88 144.76 50.96
N LYS A 28 -25.37 143.55 51.28
CA LYS A 28 -24.56 142.46 51.85
C LYS A 28 -24.81 141.17 51.06
N SER A 29 -23.73 140.57 50.55
CA SER A 29 -23.74 139.27 49.88
C SER A 29 -23.84 138.12 50.89
N VAL A 30 -24.67 137.10 50.63
CA VAL A 30 -24.77 135.88 51.45
C VAL A 30 -24.52 134.65 50.56
N LEU A 31 -23.73 133.70 51.06
CA LEU A 31 -23.47 132.40 50.44
C LEU A 31 -24.66 131.46 50.72
N VAL A 32 -25.25 130.90 49.67
CA VAL A 32 -26.34 129.93 49.77
C VAL A 32 -25.87 128.60 49.19
N THR A 33 -26.04 127.52 49.96
CA THR A 33 -25.68 126.16 49.56
C THR A 33 -26.88 125.45 48.94
N ILE A 34 -26.71 124.87 47.75
CA ILE A 34 -27.77 124.17 47.01
C ILE A 34 -27.38 122.68 46.89
N PRO A 35 -28.23 121.74 47.32
CA PRO A 35 -27.99 120.32 47.07
C PRO A 35 -28.26 119.98 45.59
N VAL A 36 -27.33 119.27 44.96
CA VAL A 36 -27.43 118.72 43.61
C VAL A 36 -27.46 117.19 43.73
N GLN A 37 -28.51 116.59 43.17
CA GLN A 37 -28.61 115.13 43.04
C GLN A 37 -28.22 114.72 41.63
N ILE A 38 -27.27 113.79 41.54
CA ILE A 38 -26.84 113.17 40.28
C ILE A 38 -27.29 111.72 40.31
N ASN A 39 -28.19 111.37 39.40
CA ASN A 39 -28.63 109.99 39.20
C ASN A 39 -27.90 109.44 37.99
N ILE A 40 -27.12 108.38 38.20
CA ILE A 40 -26.44 107.66 37.12
C ILE A 40 -27.24 106.39 36.85
N GLU A 41 -27.81 106.31 35.66
CA GLU A 41 -28.50 105.13 35.16
C GLU A 41 -27.63 104.49 34.08
N LEU A 42 -27.06 103.32 34.37
CA LEU A 42 -26.39 102.51 33.36
C LEU A 42 -27.40 101.53 32.75
N ASP A 43 -27.63 101.70 31.45
CA ASP A 43 -28.33 100.71 30.65
C ASP A 43 -27.39 99.52 30.37
N THR A 44 -27.68 98.39 31.02
CA THR A 44 -26.94 97.14 30.83
C THR A 44 -27.64 96.18 29.89
N ASP A 45 -28.79 96.55 29.31
CA ASP A 45 -29.61 95.63 28.52
C ASP A 45 -28.90 95.23 27.22
N GLN A 46 -28.11 96.13 26.63
CA GLN A 46 -27.26 95.81 25.47
C GLN A 46 -26.16 94.79 25.81
N PHE A 47 -25.57 94.88 26.99
CA PHE A 47 -24.53 93.95 27.45
C PHE A 47 -25.14 92.59 27.84
N GLU A 48 -26.28 92.58 28.53
CA GLU A 48 -27.00 91.36 28.89
C GLU A 48 -27.46 90.60 27.62
N SER A 49 -27.91 91.33 26.59
CA SER A 49 -28.27 90.77 25.30
C SER A 49 -27.07 90.10 24.59
N SER A 50 -25.89 90.73 24.60
CA SER A 50 -24.69 90.15 23.97
C SER A 50 -24.20 88.89 24.69
N VAL A 51 -24.29 88.85 26.03
CA VAL A 51 -23.97 87.65 26.82
C VAL A 51 -24.93 86.50 26.50
N ARG A 52 -26.24 86.77 26.43
CA ARG A 52 -27.25 85.75 26.04
C ARG A 52 -27.05 85.24 24.61
N ILE A 53 -26.65 86.12 23.68
CA ILE A 53 -26.32 85.70 22.30
C ILE A 53 -25.07 84.81 22.30
N CYS A 54 -24.06 85.14 23.11
CA CYS A 54 -22.85 84.34 23.24
C CYS A 54 -23.15 82.95 23.82
N GLU A 55 -23.92 82.87 24.90
CA GLU A 55 -24.38 81.62 25.51
C GLU A 55 -25.08 80.73 24.48
N ARG A 56 -26.05 81.29 23.73
CA ARG A 56 -26.76 80.54 22.69
C ARG A 56 -25.84 80.04 21.57
N ASN A 57 -24.84 80.83 21.18
CA ASN A 57 -23.87 80.42 20.15
C ASN A 57 -22.96 79.30 20.65
N VAL A 58 -22.56 79.33 21.94
CA VAL A 58 -21.78 78.27 22.58
C VAL A 58 -22.60 76.98 22.69
N ASP A 59 -23.88 77.07 23.04
CA ASP A 59 -24.78 75.92 23.10
C ASP A 59 -24.99 75.30 21.71
N LEU A 60 -25.20 76.15 20.69
CA LEU A 60 -25.35 75.69 19.30
C LEU A 60 -24.07 75.02 18.80
N LEU A 61 -22.90 75.59 19.10
CA LEU A 61 -21.62 75.01 18.75
C LEU A 61 -21.41 73.67 19.47
N THR A 62 -21.76 73.58 20.75
CA THR A 62 -21.67 72.34 21.53
C THR A 62 -22.57 71.26 20.95
N ALA A 63 -23.81 71.59 20.60
CA ALA A 63 -24.73 70.67 19.94
C ALA A 63 -24.22 70.22 18.56
N ALA A 64 -23.63 71.14 17.77
CA ALA A 64 -23.02 70.81 16.50
C ALA A 64 -21.81 69.86 16.68
N VAL A 65 -20.96 70.11 17.67
CA VAL A 65 -19.79 69.26 17.99
C VAL A 65 -20.24 67.87 18.42
N VAL A 66 -21.23 67.78 19.33
CA VAL A 66 -21.79 66.49 19.76
C VAL A 66 -22.41 65.75 18.57
N ALA A 67 -23.14 66.43 17.70
CA ALA A 67 -23.71 65.82 16.50
C ALA A 67 -22.63 65.32 15.52
N THR A 68 -21.55 66.09 15.34
CA THR A 68 -20.41 65.64 14.51
C THR A 68 -19.65 64.48 15.14
N GLU A 69 -19.49 64.46 16.47
CA GLU A 69 -18.83 63.36 17.17
C GLU A 69 -19.66 62.07 17.05
N VAL A 70 -20.97 62.15 17.25
CA VAL A 70 -21.89 61.02 17.05
C VAL A 70 -21.85 60.53 15.60
N ALA A 71 -21.88 61.43 14.62
CA ALA A 71 -21.79 61.06 13.21
C ALA A 71 -20.42 60.44 12.85
N GLU A 72 -19.33 60.91 13.47
CA GLU A 72 -17.99 60.35 13.28
C GLU A 72 -17.88 58.95 13.90
N VAL A 73 -18.39 58.77 15.12
CA VAL A 73 -18.44 57.45 15.79
C VAL A 73 -19.25 56.46 14.94
N GLU A 74 -20.43 56.86 14.47
CA GLU A 74 -21.27 56.02 13.60
C GLU A 74 -20.55 55.70 12.28
N SER A 75 -19.86 56.67 11.68
CA SER A 75 -19.07 56.47 10.47
C SER A 75 -17.92 55.47 10.70
N ARG A 76 -17.21 55.56 11.83
CA ARG A 76 -16.13 54.64 12.20
C ARG A 76 -16.65 53.23 12.44
N GLU A 77 -17.81 53.09 13.08
CA GLU A 77 -18.46 51.78 13.28
C GLU A 77 -18.84 51.14 11.94
N ARG A 78 -19.56 51.88 11.08
CA ARG A 78 -19.95 51.37 9.75
C ARG A 78 -18.73 51.02 8.90
N ASN A 79 -17.67 51.81 8.95
CA ASN A 79 -16.45 51.52 8.22
C ASN A 79 -15.71 50.28 8.77
N SER A 80 -15.69 50.12 10.09
CA SER A 80 -15.09 48.95 10.75
C SER A 80 -15.82 47.65 10.36
N ILE A 81 -17.16 47.67 10.32
CA ILE A 81 -17.97 46.54 9.85
C ILE A 81 -17.67 46.22 8.39
N LYS A 82 -17.62 47.24 7.51
CA LYS A 82 -17.28 47.04 6.09
C LYS A 82 -15.89 46.44 5.91
N VAL A 83 -14.90 46.90 6.67
CA VAL A 83 -13.54 46.37 6.64
C VAL A 83 -13.52 44.92 7.14
N ALA A 84 -14.21 44.63 8.25
CA ALA A 84 -14.32 43.27 8.79
C ALA A 84 -14.98 42.32 7.79
N ASP A 85 -16.11 42.70 7.19
CA ASP A 85 -16.80 41.91 6.17
C ASP A 85 -15.92 41.72 4.92
N SER A 86 -15.19 42.74 4.49
CA SER A 86 -14.27 42.63 3.35
C SER A 86 -13.14 41.65 3.64
N ILE A 87 -12.56 41.69 4.84
CA ILE A 87 -11.49 40.76 5.27
C ILE A 87 -12.03 39.33 5.35
N ILE A 88 -13.17 39.12 6.01
CA ILE A 88 -13.80 37.81 6.16
C ILE A 88 -14.12 37.21 4.78
N ASN A 89 -14.77 37.99 3.90
CA ASN A 89 -15.11 37.53 2.56
C ASN A 89 -13.87 37.28 1.69
N GLY A 90 -12.83 38.11 1.81
CA GLY A 90 -11.56 37.93 1.12
C GLY A 90 -10.87 36.63 1.56
N PHE A 91 -10.79 36.40 2.86
CA PHE A 91 -10.20 35.19 3.44
C PHE A 91 -10.95 33.92 3.03
N PHE A 92 -12.29 33.91 3.14
CA PHE A 92 -13.08 32.76 2.73
C PHE A 92 -13.01 32.49 1.23
N ARG A 93 -12.98 33.55 0.39
CA ARG A 93 -12.75 33.39 -1.05
C ARG A 93 -11.37 32.81 -1.34
N TYR A 94 -10.35 33.28 -0.64
CA TYR A 94 -8.99 32.76 -0.78
C TYR A 94 -8.90 31.28 -0.38
N ILE A 95 -9.41 30.90 0.80
CA ILE A 95 -9.44 29.49 1.23
C ILE A 95 -10.20 28.63 0.22
N ARG A 96 -11.36 29.09 -0.25
CA ARG A 96 -12.16 28.34 -1.22
C ARG A 96 -11.38 28.14 -2.53
N SER A 97 -10.68 29.17 -2.99
CA SER A 97 -9.82 29.09 -4.18
C SER A 97 -8.68 28.08 -4.00
N GLU A 98 -7.97 28.15 -2.88
CA GLU A 98 -6.87 27.23 -2.54
C GLU A 98 -7.36 25.78 -2.46
N ILE A 99 -8.48 25.53 -1.76
CA ILE A 99 -9.09 24.19 -1.70
C ILE A 99 -9.49 23.70 -3.10
N SER A 100 -10.12 24.56 -3.92
CA SER A 100 -10.47 24.20 -5.30
C SER A 100 -9.23 23.88 -6.15
N GLN A 101 -8.13 24.59 -5.96
CA GLN A 101 -6.88 24.34 -6.67
C GLN A 101 -6.27 23.00 -6.23
N GLN A 102 -6.22 22.72 -4.92
CA GLN A 102 -5.75 21.43 -4.39
C GLN A 102 -6.58 20.25 -4.88
N VAL A 103 -7.91 20.39 -4.91
CA VAL A 103 -8.81 19.36 -5.45
C VAL A 103 -8.52 19.10 -6.94
N THR A 104 -8.29 20.16 -7.72
CA THR A 104 -7.98 20.04 -9.15
C THR A 104 -6.65 19.34 -9.38
N GLU A 105 -5.61 19.70 -8.61
CA GLU A 105 -4.29 19.07 -8.68
C GLU A 105 -4.35 17.58 -8.31
N LEU A 106 -5.04 17.24 -7.22
CA LEU A 106 -5.26 15.85 -6.81
C LEU A 106 -6.05 15.07 -7.86
N SER A 107 -7.08 15.66 -8.45
CA SER A 107 -7.86 15.05 -9.52
C SER A 107 -7.01 14.75 -10.75
N GLN A 108 -6.17 15.70 -11.18
CA GLN A 108 -5.25 15.51 -12.31
C GLN A 108 -4.24 14.40 -12.02
N LYS A 109 -3.69 14.36 -10.80
CA LYS A 109 -2.77 13.30 -10.39
C LYS A 109 -3.44 11.93 -10.41
N ALA A 110 -4.65 11.82 -9.87
CA ALA A 110 -5.44 10.59 -9.89
C ALA A 110 -5.74 10.14 -11.34
N GLU A 111 -6.11 11.07 -12.22
CA GLU A 111 -6.40 10.77 -13.62
C GLU A 111 -5.16 10.29 -14.39
N SER A 112 -4.00 10.91 -14.15
CA SER A 112 -2.72 10.45 -14.73
C SER A 112 -2.33 9.04 -14.26
N GLN A 113 -2.55 8.73 -12.98
CA GLN A 113 -2.30 7.39 -12.43
C GLN A 113 -3.27 6.35 -13.01
N LEU A 114 -4.54 6.69 -13.17
CA LEU A 114 -5.52 5.83 -13.83
C LEU A 114 -5.17 5.57 -15.29
N MET A 115 -4.67 6.57 -16.00
CA MET A 115 -4.19 6.41 -17.37
C MET A 115 -2.99 5.46 -17.43
N LEU A 116 -2.02 5.61 -16.53
CA LEU A 116 -0.88 4.69 -16.42
C LEU A 116 -1.33 3.26 -16.12
N LEU A 117 -2.28 3.07 -15.18
CA LEU A 117 -2.83 1.75 -14.85
C LEU A 117 -3.51 1.09 -16.06
N ARG A 118 -4.25 1.86 -16.87
CA ARG A 118 -4.86 1.36 -18.11
C ARG A 118 -3.81 0.91 -19.13
N GLU A 119 -2.72 1.67 -19.28
CA GLU A 119 -1.66 1.30 -20.22
C GLU A 119 -0.89 0.05 -19.75
N LEU A 120 -0.63 -0.06 -18.45
CA LEU A 120 -0.05 -1.27 -17.84
C LEU A 120 -0.96 -2.48 -18.04
N MET A 121 -2.27 -2.33 -17.84
CA MET A 121 -3.25 -3.40 -18.09
C MET A 121 -3.24 -3.85 -19.55
N LYS A 122 -3.24 -2.89 -20.49
CA LYS A 122 -3.17 -3.17 -21.93
C LYS A 122 -1.87 -3.89 -22.30
N THR A 123 -0.74 -3.46 -21.74
CA THR A 123 0.57 -4.09 -21.96
C THR A 123 0.59 -5.52 -21.41
N ALA A 124 0.03 -5.73 -20.21
CA ALA A 124 -0.06 -7.06 -19.61
C ALA A 124 -0.92 -8.01 -20.45
N LEU A 125 -2.06 -7.55 -20.97
CA LEU A 125 -2.92 -8.33 -21.86
C LEU A 125 -2.22 -8.67 -23.18
N SER A 126 -1.52 -7.71 -23.78
CA SER A 126 -0.73 -7.95 -24.99
C SER A 126 0.36 -8.99 -24.75
N LYS A 127 1.08 -8.90 -23.62
CA LYS A 127 2.12 -9.85 -23.25
C LYS A 127 1.57 -11.24 -22.97
N LYS A 128 0.40 -11.34 -22.31
CA LYS A 128 -0.33 -12.61 -22.15
C LYS A 128 -0.63 -13.24 -23.52
N GLY A 129 -1.16 -12.47 -24.47
CA GLY A 129 -1.45 -12.97 -25.82
C GLY A 129 -0.20 -13.46 -26.56
N GLN A 130 0.93 -12.75 -26.41
CA GLN A 130 2.22 -13.21 -26.96
C GLN A 130 2.66 -14.53 -26.31
N MET A 131 2.57 -14.64 -24.98
CA MET A 131 2.94 -15.87 -24.26
C MET A 131 2.06 -17.06 -24.67
N GLU A 132 0.76 -16.86 -24.87
CA GLU A 132 -0.15 -17.91 -25.35
C GLU A 132 0.23 -18.39 -26.76
N GLN A 133 0.52 -17.45 -27.67
CA GLN A 133 0.96 -17.80 -29.03
C GLN A 133 2.30 -18.53 -29.03
N ASP A 134 3.26 -18.09 -28.22
CA ASP A 134 4.55 -18.73 -28.10
C ASP A 134 4.44 -20.12 -27.48
N PHE A 135 3.58 -20.29 -26.46
CA PHE A 135 3.29 -21.59 -25.88
C PHE A 135 2.70 -22.55 -26.93
N LEU A 136 1.71 -22.11 -27.71
CA LEU A 136 1.13 -22.91 -28.79
C LEU A 136 2.16 -23.27 -29.87
N ARG A 137 3.04 -22.33 -30.21
CA ARG A 137 4.11 -22.55 -31.19
C ARG A 137 5.13 -23.58 -30.69
N ILE A 138 5.58 -23.46 -29.44
CA ILE A 138 6.57 -24.35 -28.83
C ILE A 138 5.98 -25.74 -28.63
N SER A 139 4.79 -25.83 -28.03
CA SER A 139 4.09 -27.12 -27.85
C SER A 139 3.81 -27.81 -29.18
N GLY A 140 3.39 -27.06 -30.21
CA GLY A 140 3.21 -27.59 -31.56
C GLY A 140 4.50 -28.15 -32.17
N ARG A 141 5.65 -27.49 -31.96
CA ARG A 141 6.96 -28.00 -32.38
C ARG A 141 7.33 -29.30 -31.66
N TYR A 142 7.18 -29.36 -30.35
CA TYR A 142 7.47 -30.58 -29.58
C TYR A 142 6.55 -31.73 -29.99
N ARG A 143 5.25 -31.47 -30.14
CA ARG A 143 4.30 -32.48 -30.62
C ARG A 143 4.75 -33.06 -31.96
N LYS A 144 5.14 -32.21 -32.91
CA LYS A 144 5.63 -32.66 -34.21
C LYS A 144 6.90 -33.50 -34.11
N ILE A 145 7.84 -33.11 -33.23
CA ILE A 145 9.07 -33.88 -33.00
C ILE A 145 8.74 -35.28 -32.48
N PHE A 146 7.81 -35.41 -31.54
CA PHE A 146 7.38 -36.72 -31.03
C PHE A 146 6.66 -37.54 -32.11
N GLU A 147 5.74 -36.94 -32.86
CA GLU A 147 5.06 -37.62 -33.97
C GLU A 147 6.05 -38.12 -35.05
N ASP A 148 7.07 -37.32 -35.36
CA ASP A 148 8.10 -37.69 -36.32
C ASP A 148 9.02 -38.79 -35.76
N LEU A 149 9.37 -38.75 -34.47
CA LEU A 149 10.11 -39.80 -33.78
C LEU A 149 9.34 -41.12 -33.75
N ASP A 150 8.06 -41.08 -33.41
CA ASP A 150 7.19 -42.27 -33.36
C ASP A 150 7.08 -42.90 -34.75
N ARG A 151 6.93 -42.08 -35.79
CA ARG A 151 6.91 -42.55 -37.17
C ARG A 151 8.24 -43.18 -37.58
N GLU A 152 9.36 -42.56 -37.21
CA GLU A 152 10.70 -43.05 -37.50
C GLU A 152 10.96 -44.40 -36.80
N LEU A 153 10.57 -44.51 -35.53
CA LEU A 153 10.69 -45.73 -34.73
C LEU A 153 9.82 -46.86 -35.31
N SER A 154 8.58 -46.55 -35.70
CA SER A 154 7.72 -47.52 -36.40
C SER A 154 8.36 -48.02 -37.70
N ASN A 155 8.97 -47.12 -38.48
CA ASN A 155 9.65 -47.49 -39.72
C ASN A 155 10.90 -48.34 -39.46
N ARG A 156 11.66 -48.05 -38.39
CA ARG A 156 12.82 -48.85 -37.98
C ARG A 156 12.42 -50.26 -37.54
N ILE A 157 11.37 -50.38 -36.71
CA ILE A 157 10.84 -51.69 -36.30
C ILE A 157 10.46 -52.49 -37.54
N PHE A 158 9.70 -51.90 -38.45
CA PHE A 158 9.32 -52.55 -39.71
C PHE A 158 10.55 -53.00 -40.52
N ALA A 159 11.57 -52.15 -40.64
CA ALA A 159 12.78 -52.47 -41.38
C ALA A 159 13.60 -53.61 -40.73
N ILE A 160 13.61 -53.70 -39.39
CA ILE A 160 14.27 -54.77 -38.64
C ILE A 160 13.51 -56.09 -38.78
N ASP A 161 12.19 -56.05 -38.74
CA ASP A 161 11.35 -57.25 -38.81
C ASP A 161 11.27 -57.82 -40.24
N LYS A 162 11.30 -56.95 -41.25
CA LYS A 162 11.21 -57.31 -42.67
C LYS A 162 12.13 -58.49 -43.08
N PRO A 163 13.45 -58.48 -42.84
CA PRO A 163 14.32 -59.60 -43.23
C PRO A 163 14.00 -60.90 -42.49
N ALA A 164 13.47 -60.86 -41.26
CA ALA A 164 13.05 -62.08 -40.56
C ALA A 164 11.82 -62.72 -41.21
N PHE A 165 10.86 -61.89 -41.64
CA PHE A 165 9.69 -62.35 -42.39
C PHE A 165 10.05 -62.84 -43.80
N GLU A 166 10.93 -62.12 -44.51
CA GLU A 166 11.43 -62.54 -45.82
C GLU A 166 12.22 -63.86 -45.72
N PHE A 167 13.08 -64.00 -44.71
CA PHE A 167 13.80 -65.25 -44.47
C PHE A 167 12.86 -66.41 -44.17
N LYS A 168 11.83 -66.19 -43.34
CA LYS A 168 10.82 -67.21 -43.06
C LYS A 168 10.09 -67.60 -44.34
N MET A 169 9.66 -66.63 -45.14
CA MET A 169 8.95 -66.88 -46.41
C MET A 169 9.83 -67.68 -47.38
N GLU A 170 11.10 -67.31 -47.52
CA GLU A 170 12.04 -68.02 -48.40
C GLU A 170 12.38 -69.42 -47.85
N SER A 171 12.53 -69.56 -46.53
CA SER A 171 12.71 -70.87 -45.87
C SER A 171 11.49 -71.77 -46.07
N ASP A 172 10.27 -71.26 -45.92
CA ASP A 172 9.03 -72.01 -46.14
C ASP A 172 8.92 -72.42 -47.62
N ASN A 173 9.25 -71.52 -48.56
CA ASN A 173 9.32 -71.82 -49.99
C ASN A 173 10.36 -72.91 -50.30
N HIS A 174 11.54 -72.85 -49.67
CA HIS A 174 12.58 -73.87 -49.79
C HIS A 174 12.13 -75.21 -49.20
N ILE A 175 11.52 -75.23 -48.02
CA ILE A 175 10.98 -76.45 -47.40
C ILE A 175 9.96 -77.11 -48.32
N VAL A 176 9.02 -76.33 -48.87
CA VAL A 176 8.01 -76.83 -49.83
C VAL A 176 8.69 -77.41 -51.08
N ARG A 177 9.69 -76.74 -51.64
CA ARG A 177 10.44 -77.25 -52.81
C ARG A 177 11.22 -78.52 -52.49
N THR A 178 11.94 -78.56 -51.37
CA THR A 178 12.75 -79.71 -50.96
C THR A 178 11.88 -80.92 -50.61
N LEU A 179 10.76 -80.73 -49.91
CA LEU A 179 9.82 -81.81 -49.59
C LEU A 179 9.12 -82.36 -50.83
N ASN A 180 8.73 -81.49 -51.77
CA ASN A 180 7.95 -81.92 -52.95
C ASN A 180 8.80 -82.48 -54.10
N ASN A 181 10.07 -82.04 -54.27
CA ASN A 181 10.90 -82.47 -55.41
C ASN A 181 12.14 -83.30 -55.02
N ASP A 182 12.95 -82.86 -54.04
CA ASP A 182 14.25 -83.49 -53.76
C ASP A 182 14.17 -84.66 -52.78
N LEU A 183 13.30 -84.58 -51.78
CA LEU A 183 13.18 -85.61 -50.77
C LEU A 183 12.37 -86.83 -51.24
N ILE A 184 11.49 -86.73 -52.23
CA ILE A 184 10.72 -87.90 -52.69
C ILE A 184 11.63 -88.94 -53.38
N SER A 185 12.59 -88.47 -54.19
CA SER A 185 13.61 -89.34 -54.83
C SER A 185 14.71 -89.77 -53.84
N THR A 186 15.00 -88.95 -52.84
CA THR A 186 16.06 -89.22 -51.85
C THR A 186 15.56 -90.10 -50.69
N ILE A 187 14.33 -89.94 -50.19
CA ILE A 187 13.74 -90.74 -49.11
C ILE A 187 13.57 -92.21 -49.52
N SER A 188 13.24 -92.47 -50.79
CA SER A 188 13.11 -93.85 -51.30
C SER A 188 14.45 -94.59 -51.33
N VAL A 189 15.58 -93.90 -51.49
CA VAL A 189 16.92 -94.48 -51.53
C VAL A 189 17.62 -94.44 -50.15
N PHE A 190 17.50 -93.33 -49.41
CA PHE A 190 18.18 -93.13 -48.12
C PHE A 190 17.41 -93.66 -46.89
N GLY A 191 16.08 -93.82 -47.00
CA GLY A 191 15.26 -94.33 -45.89
C GLY A 191 15.59 -95.77 -45.51
N ALA A 192 16.05 -96.58 -46.46
CA ALA A 192 16.47 -97.95 -46.23
C ALA A 192 17.88 -98.06 -45.62
N GLU A 193 18.83 -97.21 -46.04
CA GLU A 193 20.26 -97.38 -45.68
C GLU A 193 20.72 -96.48 -44.52
N ASN A 194 20.16 -95.29 -44.34
CA ASN A 194 20.73 -94.24 -43.48
C ASN A 194 19.91 -93.88 -42.23
N SER A 195 18.87 -94.64 -41.90
CA SER A 195 17.97 -94.37 -40.76
C SER A 195 18.71 -94.13 -39.43
N ASN A 196 19.71 -94.95 -39.12
CA ASN A 196 20.52 -94.81 -37.91
C ASN A 196 21.39 -93.54 -37.92
N LEU A 197 21.96 -93.16 -39.07
CA LEU A 197 22.76 -91.94 -39.18
C LEU A 197 21.90 -90.69 -39.04
N ILE A 198 20.70 -90.67 -39.62
CA ILE A 198 19.73 -89.57 -39.47
C ILE A 198 19.31 -89.43 -38.00
N ALA A 199 19.05 -90.54 -37.30
CA ALA A 199 18.77 -90.53 -35.87
C ALA A 199 19.97 -89.99 -35.05
N SER A 200 21.20 -90.37 -35.40
CA SER A 200 22.41 -89.87 -34.73
C SER A 200 22.65 -88.36 -34.98
N LEU A 201 22.33 -87.88 -36.18
CA LEU A 201 22.47 -86.47 -36.54
C LEU A 201 21.39 -85.63 -35.87
N SER A 202 20.14 -86.08 -35.88
CA SER A 202 19.03 -85.38 -35.22
C SER A 202 19.21 -85.30 -33.71
N THR A 203 19.72 -86.36 -33.08
CA THR A 203 20.10 -86.36 -31.66
C THR A 203 21.27 -85.41 -31.40
N SER A 204 22.28 -85.35 -32.28
CA SER A 204 23.41 -84.41 -32.16
C SER A 204 22.97 -82.95 -32.29
N VAL A 205 22.08 -82.64 -33.24
CA VAL A 205 21.50 -81.30 -33.41
C VAL A 205 20.66 -80.91 -32.19
N THR A 206 19.84 -81.84 -31.67
CA THR A 206 19.07 -81.61 -30.44
C THR A 206 19.99 -81.38 -29.23
N LYS A 207 21.08 -82.15 -29.10
CA LYS A 207 22.11 -81.94 -28.07
C LYS A 207 22.76 -80.57 -28.17
N LYS A 208 23.10 -80.11 -29.39
CA LYS A 208 23.65 -78.77 -29.59
C LYS A 208 22.65 -77.68 -29.19
N ARG A 209 21.40 -77.78 -29.66
CA ARG A 209 20.34 -76.80 -29.36
C ARG A 209 20.03 -76.74 -27.86
N THR A 210 20.01 -77.89 -27.18
CA THR A 210 19.81 -77.95 -25.72
C THR A 210 20.98 -77.30 -24.97
N LEU A 211 22.21 -77.52 -25.42
CA LEU A 211 23.39 -76.86 -24.86
C LEU A 211 23.32 -75.33 -25.04
N ASP A 212 22.98 -74.85 -26.24
CA ASP A 212 22.80 -73.41 -26.52
C ASP A 212 21.70 -72.80 -25.62
N THR A 213 20.61 -73.53 -25.35
CA THR A 213 19.55 -73.06 -24.44
C THR A 213 20.00 -73.02 -22.98
N ILE A 214 20.81 -73.98 -22.54
CA ILE A 214 21.39 -73.98 -21.19
C ILE A 214 22.32 -72.77 -21.01
N ASP A 215 23.13 -72.45 -22.02
CA ASP A 215 24.00 -71.28 -22.00
C ASP A 215 23.21 -69.97 -21.94
N LYS A 216 22.10 -69.86 -22.69
CA LYS A 216 21.19 -68.70 -22.59
C LYS A 216 20.55 -68.58 -21.21
N ALA A 217 20.10 -69.70 -20.62
CA ALA A 217 19.53 -69.70 -19.27
C ALA A 217 20.57 -69.27 -18.22
N LYS A 218 21.83 -69.73 -18.36
CA LYS A 218 22.95 -69.31 -17.52
C LYS A 218 23.19 -67.80 -17.61
N LEU A 219 23.24 -67.25 -18.83
CA LEU A 219 23.41 -65.81 -19.03
C LEU A 219 22.28 -65.00 -18.38
N PHE A 220 21.03 -65.46 -18.55
CA PHE A 220 19.88 -64.83 -17.91
C PHE A 220 20.00 -64.79 -16.38
N LEU A 221 20.35 -65.91 -15.74
CA LEU A 221 20.55 -65.98 -14.28
C LEU A 221 21.70 -65.05 -13.83
N MET A 222 22.79 -64.97 -14.59
CA MET A 222 23.89 -64.04 -14.30
C MET A 222 23.43 -62.58 -14.37
N HIS A 223 22.67 -62.20 -15.40
CA HIS A 223 22.11 -60.86 -15.54
C HIS A 223 21.13 -60.54 -14.41
N GLN A 224 20.25 -61.47 -14.04
CA GLN A 224 19.29 -61.30 -12.94
C GLN A 224 20.02 -61.06 -11.61
N LYS A 225 21.07 -61.84 -11.32
CA LYS A 225 21.89 -61.65 -10.12
C LYS A 225 22.61 -60.30 -10.12
N ARG A 226 23.21 -59.91 -11.25
CA ARG A 226 23.90 -58.61 -11.37
C ARG A 226 22.93 -57.44 -11.19
N PHE A 227 21.71 -57.56 -11.72
CA PHE A 227 20.67 -56.55 -11.55
C PHE A 227 20.24 -56.41 -10.08
N ALA A 228 20.01 -57.52 -9.39
CA ALA A 228 19.68 -57.51 -7.96
C ALA A 228 20.77 -56.84 -7.11
N LEU A 229 22.04 -57.15 -7.38
CA LEU A 229 23.18 -56.49 -6.72
C LEU A 229 23.21 -54.99 -7.06
N SER A 230 22.99 -54.61 -8.32
CA SER A 230 22.96 -53.20 -8.72
C SER A 230 21.84 -52.41 -8.05
N ILE A 231 20.66 -53.01 -7.84
CA ILE A 231 19.58 -52.39 -7.05
C ILE A 231 20.03 -52.20 -5.61
N GLN A 232 20.60 -53.25 -5.00
CA GLN A 232 21.07 -53.19 -3.62
C GLN A 232 22.15 -52.13 -3.43
N ASP A 233 23.11 -52.02 -4.35
CA ASP A 233 24.17 -51.01 -4.32
C ASP A 233 23.64 -49.59 -4.62
N SER A 234 22.54 -49.47 -5.38
CA SER A 234 21.90 -48.17 -5.68
C SER A 234 20.91 -47.72 -4.62
N MET A 235 20.51 -48.60 -3.71
CA MET A 235 19.75 -48.19 -2.52
C MET A 235 20.74 -47.65 -1.50
N LEU A 236 20.66 -46.35 -1.24
CA LEU A 236 21.34 -45.74 -0.11
C LEU A 236 20.75 -46.36 1.17
N ASN A 237 21.46 -47.35 1.75
CA ASN A 237 21.19 -47.85 3.10
C ASN A 237 21.69 -46.83 4.14
N GLU A 238 21.22 -45.60 4.02
CA GLU A 238 21.37 -44.60 5.06
C GLU A 238 20.27 -44.83 6.09
N TYR A 239 20.48 -45.80 6.98
CA TYR A 239 19.77 -45.80 8.26
C TYR A 239 20.43 -44.74 9.14
N ILE A 240 20.03 -43.49 8.95
CA ILE A 240 20.38 -42.42 9.86
C ILE A 240 19.34 -42.51 10.99
N GLU A 241 19.76 -42.97 12.18
CA GLU A 241 19.03 -42.67 13.41
C GLU A 241 19.02 -41.14 13.59
N GLY A 242 18.06 -40.49 12.93
CA GLY A 242 17.89 -39.06 12.92
C GLY A 242 16.56 -38.71 13.53
N THR A 243 16.57 -37.77 14.47
CA THR A 243 15.34 -37.14 14.94
C THR A 243 14.70 -36.40 13.77
N LEU A 244 13.57 -36.89 13.29
CA LEU A 244 12.87 -36.28 12.17
C LEU A 244 11.99 -35.14 12.68
N TYR A 245 12.32 -33.91 12.31
CA TYR A 245 11.51 -32.73 12.64
C TYR A 245 10.54 -32.44 11.50
N SER A 246 9.26 -32.26 11.82
CA SER A 246 8.24 -31.83 10.85
C SER A 246 7.67 -30.47 11.26
N PRO A 247 7.55 -29.52 10.32
CA PRO A 247 6.94 -28.23 10.62
C PRO A 247 5.44 -28.41 10.92
N VAL A 248 4.97 -27.69 11.94
CA VAL A 248 3.56 -27.60 12.33
C VAL A 248 3.21 -26.12 12.38
N CYS A 249 2.10 -25.73 11.74
CA CYS A 249 1.63 -24.35 11.73
C CYS A 249 0.37 -24.21 12.57
N TYR A 250 0.45 -23.41 13.64
CA TYR A 250 -0.67 -23.10 14.51
C TYR A 250 -1.07 -21.64 14.31
N VAL A 251 -2.34 -21.38 14.02
CA VAL A 251 -2.86 -20.05 13.69
C VAL A 251 -4.01 -19.73 14.62
N GLU A 252 -3.88 -18.65 15.39
CA GLU A 252 -4.98 -18.05 16.15
C GLU A 252 -5.46 -16.79 15.44
N SER A 253 -6.76 -16.71 15.16
CA SER A 253 -7.39 -15.54 14.55
C SER A 253 -8.56 -15.06 15.39
N SER A 254 -8.60 -13.78 15.70
CA SER A 254 -9.73 -13.17 16.42
C SER A 254 -10.76 -12.66 15.42
N ASN A 255 -11.97 -13.23 15.44
CA ASN A 255 -13.08 -12.73 14.63
C ASN A 255 -13.69 -11.45 15.27
N ILE A 256 -14.45 -10.66 14.49
CA ILE A 256 -15.12 -9.40 14.90
C ILE A 256 -16.01 -9.58 16.14
N ARG A 257 -16.42 -10.82 16.45
CA ARG A 257 -17.20 -11.19 17.64
C ARG A 257 -16.37 -11.51 18.90
N ARG A 258 -15.04 -11.26 18.90
CA ARG A 258 -14.11 -11.68 19.97
C ARG A 258 -14.13 -13.18 20.26
N GLN A 259 -14.42 -13.99 19.24
CA GLN A 259 -14.21 -15.43 19.29
C GLN A 259 -12.86 -15.72 18.63
N THR A 260 -12.02 -16.50 19.32
CA THR A 260 -10.71 -16.92 18.84
C THR A 260 -10.88 -18.21 18.05
N ASP A 261 -10.77 -18.14 16.73
CA ASP A 261 -10.69 -19.30 15.86
C ASP A 261 -9.23 -19.78 15.80
N LYS A 262 -8.99 -21.02 16.23
CA LYS A 262 -7.68 -21.65 16.33
C LYS A 262 -7.61 -22.80 15.31
N ASN A 263 -6.63 -22.76 14.40
CA ASN A 263 -6.44 -23.77 13.35
C ASN A 263 -5.03 -24.35 13.41
N LEU A 264 -4.90 -25.67 13.20
CA LEU A 264 -3.64 -26.40 13.17
C LEU A 264 -3.45 -27.05 11.79
N TYR A 265 -2.31 -26.78 11.14
CA TYR A 265 -1.93 -27.37 9.86
C TYR A 265 -0.70 -28.25 10.04
N ILE A 266 -0.85 -29.53 9.74
CA ILE A 266 0.19 -30.56 9.86
C ILE A 266 0.51 -31.09 8.46
N SER A 267 1.77 -31.49 8.23
CA SER A 267 2.19 -32.15 6.98
C SER A 267 1.52 -33.52 6.82
N SER A 268 1.04 -33.84 5.61
CA SER A 268 0.36 -35.10 5.29
C SER A 268 1.22 -36.35 5.50
N PHE A 269 2.55 -36.20 5.54
CA PHE A 269 3.47 -37.27 5.89
C PHE A 269 3.28 -37.77 7.35
N LEU A 270 2.88 -36.89 8.27
CA LEU A 270 2.60 -37.26 9.66
C LEU A 270 1.23 -37.94 9.81
N GLU A 271 0.28 -37.70 8.90
CA GLU A 271 -1.03 -38.36 8.90
C GLU A 271 -0.91 -39.88 8.65
N GLY A 272 0.16 -40.31 7.96
CA GLY A 272 0.40 -41.71 7.64
C GLY A 272 1.26 -42.48 8.66
N LEU A 273 1.86 -41.80 9.65
CA LEU A 273 2.86 -42.41 10.53
C LEU A 273 2.30 -43.07 11.79
N GLU A 274 1.21 -42.59 12.40
CA GLU A 274 0.72 -43.21 13.64
C GLU A 274 -0.79 -43.15 13.83
N GLU A 275 -1.38 -44.31 14.18
CA GLU A 275 -2.70 -44.51 14.77
C GLU A 275 -2.91 -43.75 16.12
N LYS A 276 -1.97 -42.91 16.57
CA LYS A 276 -1.92 -42.42 17.97
C LYS A 276 -1.32 -41.02 18.22
N LEU A 277 -1.18 -40.14 17.24
CA LEU A 277 -0.97 -38.71 17.54
C LEU A 277 -2.27 -37.94 17.33
N PRO A 278 -3.05 -37.64 18.40
CA PRO A 278 -4.25 -36.84 18.25
C PRO A 278 -3.79 -35.41 17.98
N GLY A 279 -4.12 -34.86 16.81
CA GLY A 279 -3.98 -33.41 16.56
C GLY A 279 -4.57 -32.58 17.71
N ASP A 280 -5.57 -33.12 18.40
CA ASP A 280 -6.22 -32.57 19.60
C ASP A 280 -5.29 -32.46 20.83
N GLU A 281 -4.33 -33.38 21.03
CA GLU A 281 -3.41 -33.32 22.17
C GLU A 281 -2.33 -32.26 21.95
N LEU A 282 -1.82 -32.15 20.72
CA LEU A 282 -0.94 -31.04 20.31
C LEU A 282 -1.67 -29.70 20.40
N PHE A 283 -2.94 -29.67 20.00
CA PHE A 283 -3.79 -28.48 20.11
C PHE A 283 -4.01 -28.07 21.56
N GLN A 284 -4.21 -29.03 22.46
CA GLN A 284 -4.36 -28.79 23.89
C GLN A 284 -3.05 -28.31 24.54
N ARG A 285 -1.91 -28.91 24.18
CA ARG A 285 -0.57 -28.50 24.66
C ARG A 285 -0.18 -27.11 24.17
N LEU A 286 -0.41 -26.78 22.90
CA LEU A 286 -0.14 -25.45 22.37
C LEU A 286 -1.11 -24.38 22.92
N SER A 287 -2.29 -24.79 23.40
CA SER A 287 -3.27 -23.90 24.02
C SER A 287 -3.10 -23.72 25.54
N SER A 288 -2.30 -24.54 26.21
CA SER A 288 -1.97 -24.38 27.63
C SER A 288 -0.87 -23.32 27.82
N ASP A 289 -1.05 -22.43 28.81
CA ASP A 289 -0.08 -21.38 29.22
C ASP A 289 1.24 -21.93 29.80
N ASP A 290 1.50 -23.24 29.69
CA ASP A 290 2.69 -23.90 30.25
C ASP A 290 3.97 -23.63 29.44
N TYR A 291 3.87 -23.09 28.22
CA TYR A 291 5.01 -22.75 27.37
C TYR A 291 5.38 -21.27 27.50
N ASN A 292 6.51 -21.01 28.17
CA ASN A 292 7.12 -19.68 28.18
C ASN A 292 7.86 -19.44 26.87
N TRP A 293 7.26 -18.64 26.00
CA TRP A 293 7.89 -18.14 24.78
C TRP A 293 8.93 -17.08 25.15
N GLU A 294 10.21 -17.43 25.07
CA GLU A 294 11.30 -16.49 25.28
C GLU A 294 11.79 -15.90 23.96
N LYS A 295 12.37 -14.70 24.02
CA LYS A 295 13.03 -14.11 22.85
C LYS A 295 14.25 -14.94 22.49
N MET A 296 14.42 -15.22 21.19
CA MET A 296 15.59 -15.90 20.64
C MET A 296 16.90 -15.26 21.12
N SER A 297 17.94 -16.08 21.36
CA SER A 297 19.26 -15.55 21.70
C SER A 297 19.80 -14.69 20.55
N LYS A 298 20.53 -13.61 20.88
CA LYS A 298 21.11 -12.70 19.88
C LYS A 298 22.05 -13.41 18.89
N GLU A 299 22.66 -14.51 19.31
CA GLU A 299 23.55 -15.31 18.45
C GLU A 299 22.77 -16.11 17.40
N GLU A 300 21.67 -16.76 17.81
CA GLU A 300 20.78 -17.51 16.93
C GLU A 300 20.01 -16.59 15.97
N GLU A 301 19.60 -15.42 16.46
CA GLU A 301 18.96 -14.38 15.64
C GLU A 301 19.91 -13.91 14.52
N ASN A 302 21.19 -13.73 14.83
CA ASN A 302 22.20 -13.37 13.84
C ASN A 302 22.46 -14.49 12.84
N TYR A 303 22.51 -15.75 13.29
CA TYR A 303 22.68 -16.90 12.40
C TYR A 303 21.50 -17.04 11.43
N LEU A 304 20.27 -16.93 11.95
CA LEU A 304 19.05 -16.97 11.15
C LEU A 304 18.98 -15.82 10.14
N ARG A 305 19.36 -14.60 10.56
CA ARG A 305 19.45 -13.43 9.65
C ARG A 305 20.43 -13.66 8.52
N LEU A 306 21.63 -14.15 8.82
CA LEU A 306 22.64 -14.44 7.81
C LEU A 306 22.15 -15.50 6.82
N TYR A 307 21.51 -16.56 7.32
CA TYR A 307 20.95 -17.61 6.47
C TYR A 307 19.80 -17.08 5.60
N PHE A 308 18.86 -16.34 6.19
CA PHE A 308 17.72 -15.75 5.49
C PHE A 308 18.15 -14.76 4.40
N ASP A 309 19.10 -13.88 4.70
CA ASP A 309 19.66 -12.95 3.73
C ASP A 309 20.38 -13.70 2.60
N SER A 310 21.11 -14.78 2.91
CA SER A 310 21.77 -15.61 1.89
C SER A 310 20.78 -16.29 0.93
N GLU A 311 19.63 -16.75 1.43
CA GLU A 311 18.58 -17.36 0.60
C GLU A 311 17.82 -16.31 -0.22
N LEU A 312 17.61 -15.12 0.34
CA LEU A 312 17.04 -13.98 -0.40
C LEU A 312 17.94 -13.57 -1.57
N ASP A 313 19.25 -13.46 -1.33
CA ASP A 313 20.20 -13.05 -2.36
C ASP A 313 20.35 -14.12 -3.47
N LYS A 314 20.28 -15.42 -3.14
CA LYS A 314 20.25 -16.49 -4.14
C LYS A 314 19.04 -16.41 -5.07
N LYS A 315 17.85 -16.11 -4.54
CA LYS A 315 16.60 -16.06 -5.32
C LYS A 315 16.44 -14.78 -6.14
N TYR A 316 17.02 -13.67 -5.68
CA TYR A 316 16.87 -12.35 -6.33
C TYR A 316 18.23 -11.80 -6.79
N TYR A 317 18.87 -12.51 -7.72
CA TYR A 317 20.21 -12.18 -8.25
C TYR A 317 20.29 -10.99 -9.24
N SER A 318 19.21 -10.24 -9.44
CA SER A 318 19.14 -9.21 -10.47
C SER A 318 19.25 -7.79 -9.91
N ASN A 319 20.12 -6.96 -10.51
CA ASN A 319 20.26 -5.51 -10.26
C ASN A 319 19.05 -4.67 -10.73
N TYR A 320 17.90 -5.30 -10.94
CA TYR A 320 16.69 -4.63 -11.37
C TYR A 320 16.06 -3.87 -10.18
N GLU A 321 15.63 -2.62 -10.40
CA GLU A 321 15.06 -1.80 -9.32
C GLU A 321 13.84 -2.46 -8.65
N HIS A 322 13.07 -3.24 -9.42
CA HIS A 322 11.92 -3.99 -8.93
C HIS A 322 12.30 -5.15 -7.99
N SER A 323 13.32 -5.95 -8.34
CA SER A 323 13.78 -7.06 -7.49
C SER A 323 14.39 -6.55 -6.19
N VAL A 324 15.11 -5.43 -6.25
CA VAL A 324 15.63 -4.75 -5.05
C VAL A 324 14.48 -4.30 -4.15
N ARG A 325 13.42 -3.69 -4.72
CA ARG A 325 12.23 -3.28 -3.94
C ARG A 325 11.53 -4.48 -3.30
N VAL A 326 11.35 -5.57 -4.04
CA VAL A 326 10.71 -6.80 -3.52
C VAL A 326 11.53 -7.40 -2.38
N ARG A 327 12.85 -7.50 -2.54
CA ARG A 327 13.76 -7.95 -1.48
C ARG A 327 13.64 -7.09 -0.21
N GLU A 328 13.64 -5.77 -0.37
CA GLU A 328 13.46 -4.83 0.76
C GLU A 328 12.09 -4.98 1.44
N THR A 329 11.02 -5.18 0.67
CA THR A 329 9.69 -5.44 1.26
C THR A 329 9.63 -6.76 2.01
N ILE A 330 10.24 -7.83 1.49
CA ILE A 330 10.28 -9.13 2.16
C ILE A 330 11.09 -9.03 3.46
N ARG A 331 12.23 -8.34 3.43
CA ARG A 331 13.06 -8.12 4.63
C ARG A 331 12.30 -7.33 5.70
N LYS A 332 11.47 -6.35 5.31
CA LYS A 332 10.60 -5.61 6.23
C LYS A 332 9.45 -6.45 6.79
N MET A 333 8.88 -7.35 5.99
CA MET A 333 7.79 -8.23 6.43
C MET A 333 8.24 -9.36 7.34
N ALA A 334 9.48 -9.85 7.18
CA ALA A 334 9.95 -11.02 7.89
C ALA A 334 10.15 -10.82 9.39
N ASP A 335 10.20 -9.57 9.88
CA ASP A 335 10.42 -9.15 11.28
C ASP A 335 11.01 -10.24 12.19
N LEU A 336 12.24 -10.66 11.86
CA LEU A 336 12.92 -11.79 12.53
C LEU A 336 13.16 -11.52 14.02
N SER A 337 13.02 -10.26 14.45
CA SER A 337 13.14 -9.84 15.86
C SER A 337 11.90 -10.15 16.71
N SER A 338 10.78 -10.50 16.05
CA SER A 338 9.52 -10.88 16.68
C SER A 338 9.38 -12.38 16.92
N ILE A 339 10.37 -13.18 16.48
CA ILE A 339 10.36 -14.64 16.62
C ILE A 339 10.73 -15.01 18.06
N ASN A 340 9.81 -15.71 18.73
CA ASN A 340 10.06 -16.31 20.04
C ASN A 340 10.32 -17.81 19.88
N VAL A 341 11.11 -18.36 20.79
CA VAL A 341 11.47 -19.77 20.84
C VAL A 341 10.92 -20.37 22.12
N ILE A 342 10.38 -21.59 22.04
CA ILE A 342 9.99 -22.36 23.21
C ILE A 342 11.27 -22.99 23.78
N GLN A 343 11.63 -22.66 25.03
CA GLN A 343 12.57 -23.48 25.78
C GLN A 343 11.82 -24.72 26.29
N LEU A 344 12.30 -25.89 25.88
CA LEU A 344 11.78 -27.20 26.32
C LEU A 344 12.40 -27.62 27.65
#